data_AF-A0A0F3QAZ9-F1
#
_entry.id   AF-A0A0F3QAZ9-F1
#
_cell.length_a   1.000
_cell.length_b   1.000
_cell.length_c   1.000
_cell.angle_alpha   90.00
_cell.angle_beta   90.00
_cell.angle_gamma   90.00
#
_symmetry.space_group_name_H-M   'P 1'
#
loop_
_entity.id
_entity.type
_entity.pdbx_description
1 polymer ?
#
loop_
_entity_poly.entity_id
_entity_poly.type
_entity_poly.pdbx_seq_one_letter_code
_entity_poly.pdbx_strand_id
1 'polypeptide(L)'
;MTNIFNHVDEDPSVFLKNPIYNENISKLTSLFLLFIDCMWPLCFYVAYIYCGDILKNSFNYSTEQVIHQNFYVSIAEVGSLVILSYLSYRIHPLKILKYLNFTFFAFALICPYLIFKATTPFELLLIQITIISFLILVV
;
A
#
# COMPACT_ATOMS: atom_id res chain seq x y z
N MET A 1 17.08 -2.81 -25.83
CA MET A 1 15.85 -3.39 -25.28
C MET A 1 15.52 -4.59 -26.15
N THR A 2 16.00 -5.77 -25.76
CA THR A 2 15.94 -6.98 -26.57
C THR A 2 14.47 -7.38 -26.75
N ASN A 3 14.03 -7.50 -28.01
CA ASN A 3 12.64 -7.65 -28.41
C ASN A 3 11.96 -8.86 -27.75
N ILE A 4 11.08 -8.58 -26.80
CA ILE A 4 10.15 -9.54 -26.16
C ILE A 4 9.20 -10.16 -27.23
N PHE A 5 9.11 -9.51 -28.39
CA PHE A 5 8.26 -9.84 -29.55
C PHE A 5 8.60 -11.14 -30.28
N ASN A 6 9.78 -11.74 -30.07
CA ASN A 6 10.13 -12.99 -30.75
C ASN A 6 9.50 -14.25 -30.10
N HIS A 7 8.79 -14.10 -28.99
CA HIS A 7 8.18 -15.20 -28.24
C HIS A 7 6.65 -15.25 -28.35
N VAL A 8 6.04 -14.34 -29.10
CA VAL A 8 4.59 -14.32 -29.37
C VAL A 8 4.41 -14.43 -30.87
N ASP A 9 3.75 -15.49 -31.34
CA ASP A 9 3.48 -15.81 -32.76
C ASP A 9 2.44 -14.85 -33.40
N GLU A 10 2.25 -13.66 -32.83
CA GLU A 10 1.28 -12.66 -33.28
C GLU A 10 1.98 -11.50 -33.99
N ASP A 11 1.44 -11.11 -35.15
CA ASP A 11 1.94 -10.00 -35.96
C ASP A 11 1.92 -8.69 -35.14
N PRO A 12 3.08 -8.02 -34.94
CA PRO A 12 3.18 -6.74 -34.24
C PRO A 12 2.23 -5.66 -34.76
N SER A 13 1.82 -5.76 -36.04
CA SER A 13 0.90 -4.83 -36.67
C SER A 13 -0.49 -4.79 -36.01
N VAL A 14 -0.90 -5.88 -35.36
CA VAL A 14 -2.19 -5.99 -34.65
C VAL A 14 -2.20 -5.11 -33.39
N PHE A 15 -1.10 -5.06 -32.65
CA PHE A 15 -0.97 -4.27 -31.42
C PHE A 15 -0.82 -2.77 -31.70
N LEU A 16 -0.06 -2.40 -32.74
CA LEU A 16 0.13 -1.00 -33.14
C LEU A 16 -1.17 -0.34 -33.64
N LYS A 17 -2.14 -1.14 -34.06
CA LYS A 17 -3.47 -0.70 -34.48
C LYS A 17 -4.43 -0.50 -33.30
N ASN A 18 -4.08 -0.97 -32.11
CA ASN A 18 -4.92 -0.83 -30.93
C ASN A 18 -4.92 0.64 -30.48
N PRO A 19 -6.10 1.28 -30.34
CA PRO A 19 -6.20 2.68 -29.94
C PRO A 19 -5.54 2.97 -28.58
N ILE A 20 -5.46 1.97 -27.68
CA ILE A 20 -4.82 2.09 -26.36
C ILE A 20 -3.31 2.30 -26.50
N TYR A 21 -2.67 1.67 -27.49
CA TYR A 21 -1.21 1.76 -27.68
C TYR A 21 -0.77 3.13 -28.21
N ASN A 22 -1.61 3.77 -29.03
CA ASN A 22 -1.35 5.10 -29.59
C ASN A 22 -1.90 6.23 -28.69
N GLU A 23 -2.42 5.91 -27.52
CA GLU A 23 -2.93 6.91 -26.59
C GLU A 23 -1.76 7.63 -25.92
N ASN A 24 -1.68 8.96 -26.13
CA ASN A 24 -0.64 9.77 -25.50
C ASN A 24 -0.91 9.87 -24.00
N ILE A 25 -0.07 9.18 -23.20
CA ILE A 25 -0.12 9.30 -21.75
C ILE A 25 0.24 10.73 -21.37
N SER A 26 -0.70 11.45 -20.75
CA SER A 26 -0.44 12.81 -20.30
C SER A 26 0.62 12.80 -19.20
N LYS A 27 1.55 13.79 -19.22
CA LYS A 27 2.55 13.95 -18.15
C LYS A 27 1.92 14.07 -16.76
N LEU A 28 0.71 14.62 -16.70
CA LEU A 28 -0.08 14.75 -15.48
C LEU A 28 -0.53 13.39 -14.96
N THR A 29 -1.01 12.49 -15.83
CA THR A 29 -1.36 11.11 -15.47
C THR A 29 -0.15 10.34 -14.95
N SER A 30 1.00 10.47 -15.62
CA SER A 30 2.25 9.85 -15.14
C SER A 30 2.69 10.37 -13.77
N LEU A 31 2.51 11.68 -13.52
CA LEU A 31 2.82 12.26 -12.22
C LEU A 31 1.88 11.74 -11.12
N PHE A 32 0.59 11.60 -11.40
CA PHE A 32 -0.35 11.00 -10.44
C PHE A 32 -0.03 9.54 -10.14
N LEU A 33 0.33 8.76 -11.17
CA LEU A 33 0.74 7.38 -11.00
C LEU A 33 1.98 7.28 -10.10
N LEU A 34 2.96 8.15 -10.30
CA LEU A 34 4.14 8.22 -9.44
C LEU A 34 3.78 8.49 -7.97
N PHE A 35 2.86 9.42 -7.69
CA PHE A 35 2.44 9.70 -6.32
C PHE A 35 1.70 8.53 -5.67
N ILE A 36 0.88 7.80 -6.45
CA ILE A 36 0.21 6.58 -6.03
C ILE A 36 1.25 5.52 -5.64
N ASP A 37 2.23 5.27 -6.49
CA ASP A 37 3.30 4.28 -6.24
C ASP A 37 4.19 4.68 -5.05
N CYS A 38 4.45 5.98 -4.85
CA CYS A 38 5.24 6.49 -3.73
C CYS A 38 4.55 6.32 -2.37
N MET A 39 3.23 6.06 -2.31
CA MET A 39 2.57 5.81 -1.02
C MET A 39 3.06 4.53 -0.35
N TRP A 40 3.47 3.52 -1.13
CA TRP A 40 3.93 2.25 -0.57
C TRP A 40 5.19 2.37 0.29
N PRO A 41 6.32 2.91 -0.22
CA PRO A 41 7.52 3.09 0.60
C PRO A 41 7.29 4.04 1.78
N LEU A 42 6.42 5.05 1.64
CA LEU A 42 6.09 5.97 2.73
C LEU A 42 5.39 5.25 3.89
N CYS A 43 4.33 4.49 3.59
CA CYS A 43 3.57 3.76 4.60
C CYS A 43 4.42 2.66 5.25
N PHE A 44 5.23 1.95 4.46
CA PHE A 44 6.18 0.97 4.96
C PHE A 44 7.15 1.60 5.97
N TYR A 45 7.75 2.74 5.61
CA TYR A 45 8.68 3.45 6.50
C TYR A 45 7.99 3.86 7.81
N VAL A 46 6.81 4.48 7.74
CA VAL A 46 6.09 4.93 8.94
C VAL A 46 5.71 3.75 9.83
N ALA A 47 5.11 2.71 9.26
CA ALA A 47 4.60 1.58 10.03
C ALA A 47 5.72 0.70 10.61
N TYR A 48 6.76 0.37 9.85
CA TYR A 48 7.76 -0.60 10.30
C TYR A 48 9.01 0.05 10.93
N ILE A 49 9.44 1.21 10.43
CA ILE A 49 10.68 1.86 10.85
C ILE A 49 10.41 2.93 11.90
N TYR A 50 9.62 3.96 11.57
CA TYR A 50 9.35 5.07 12.49
C TYR A 50 8.63 4.61 13.76
N CYS A 51 7.56 3.80 13.64
CA CYS A 51 6.92 3.22 14.81
C CYS A 51 7.86 2.26 15.57
N GLY A 52 8.76 1.56 14.85
CA GLY A 52 9.79 0.73 15.46
C GLY A 52 10.74 1.52 16.36
N ASP A 53 11.11 2.73 15.96
CA ASP A 53 11.92 3.63 16.77
C ASP A 53 11.14 4.15 17.99
N ILE A 54 9.84 4.43 17.86
CA ILE A 54 8.99 4.82 18.99
C ILE A 54 8.89 3.67 20.00
N LEU A 55 8.71 2.42 19.54
CA LEU A 55 8.71 1.24 20.41
C LEU A 55 9.99 1.13 21.23
N LYS A 56 11.15 1.37 20.61
CA LYS A 56 12.44 1.34 21.32
C LYS A 56 12.59 2.51 22.29
N ASN A 57 12.35 3.72 21.82
CA ASN A 57 12.72 4.94 22.55
C ASN A 57 11.69 5.36 23.61
N SER A 58 10.40 5.09 23.37
CA SER A 58 9.30 5.51 24.27
C SER A 58 8.76 4.35 25.10
N PHE A 59 8.78 3.13 24.56
CA PHE A 59 8.25 1.94 25.23
C PHE A 59 9.33 0.95 25.71
N ASN A 60 10.62 1.28 25.53
CA ASN A 60 11.77 0.46 25.93
C ASN A 60 11.74 -0.96 25.35
N TYR A 61 11.15 -1.16 24.18
CA TYR A 61 11.18 -2.45 23.50
C TYR A 61 12.60 -2.80 23.08
N SER A 62 12.97 -4.06 23.25
CA SER A 62 14.16 -4.62 22.62
C SER A 62 13.96 -4.71 21.11
N THR A 63 15.05 -4.83 20.35
CA THR A 63 14.97 -5.03 18.89
C THR A 63 14.19 -6.31 18.54
N GLU A 64 14.32 -7.36 19.34
CA GLU A 64 13.56 -8.60 19.18
C GLU A 64 12.05 -8.37 19.35
N GLN A 65 11.64 -7.60 20.37
CA GLN A 65 10.22 -7.28 20.61
C GLN A 65 9.63 -6.44 19.47
N VAL A 66 10.40 -5.50 18.91
CA VAL A 66 9.98 -4.75 17.72
C VAL A 66 9.80 -5.67 16.51
N ILE A 67 10.70 -6.62 16.30
CA ILE A 67 10.58 -7.60 15.22
C ILE A 67 9.32 -8.46 15.40
N HIS A 68 9.04 -8.92 16.63
CA HIS A 68 7.82 -9.66 16.94
C HIS A 68 6.55 -8.84 16.67
N GLN A 69 6.54 -7.57 17.05
CA GLN A 69 5.41 -6.69 16.77
C GLN A 69 5.22 -6.47 15.27
N ASN A 70 6.30 -6.20 14.54
CA ASN A 70 6.29 -6.05 13.09
C ASN A 70 5.83 -7.34 12.38
N PHE A 71 6.15 -8.51 12.92
CA PHE A 71 5.65 -9.79 12.41
C PHE A 71 4.11 -9.89 12.50
N TYR A 72 3.51 -9.42 13.60
CA TYR A 72 2.05 -9.34 13.69
C TYR A 72 1.45 -8.37 12.66
N VAL A 73 2.11 -7.24 12.40
CA VAL A 73 1.70 -6.30 11.34
C VAL A 73 1.71 -6.99 9.97
N SER A 74 2.76 -7.77 9.66
CA SER A 74 2.85 -8.51 8.39
C SER A 74 1.81 -9.63 8.28
N ILE A 75 1.44 -10.31 9.37
CA ILE A 75 0.32 -11.26 9.36
C ILE A 75 -0.99 -10.55 9.02
N ALA A 76 -1.23 -9.38 9.61
CA ALA A 76 -2.42 -8.59 9.31
C ALA A 76 -2.43 -8.09 7.85
N GLU A 77 -1.27 -7.72 7.31
CA GLU A 77 -1.09 -7.36 5.90
C GLU A 77 -1.54 -8.49 4.96
N VAL A 78 -1.02 -9.71 5.18
CA VAL A 78 -1.42 -10.89 4.39
C VAL A 78 -2.91 -11.20 4.58
N GLY A 79 -3.44 -11.08 5.80
CA GLY A 79 -4.86 -11.24 6.08
C GLY A 79 -5.73 -10.25 5.29
N SER A 80 -5.34 -8.98 5.25
CA SER A 80 -6.01 -7.93 4.49
C SER A 80 -5.99 -8.21 2.98
N LEU A 81 -4.87 -8.72 2.44
CA LEU A 81 -4.77 -9.17 1.04
C LEU A 81 -5.74 -10.30 0.70
N VAL A 82 -5.85 -11.30 1.58
CA VAL A 82 -6.79 -12.42 1.39
C VAL A 82 -8.23 -11.94 1.42
N ILE A 83 -8.59 -11.07 2.39
CA ILE A 83 -9.93 -10.49 2.50
C ILE A 83 -10.26 -9.67 1.26
N LEU A 84 -9.34 -8.83 0.79
CA LEU A 84 -9.54 -8.02 -0.41
C LEU A 84 -9.70 -8.87 -1.66
N SER A 85 -8.86 -9.89 -1.81
CA SER A 85 -8.93 -10.82 -2.94
C SER A 85 -10.30 -11.50 -2.96
N TYR A 86 -10.79 -11.94 -1.80
CA TYR A 86 -12.11 -12.52 -1.65
C TYR A 86 -13.24 -11.52 -1.97
N LEU A 87 -13.16 -10.29 -1.46
CA LEU A 87 -14.17 -9.25 -1.71
C LEU A 87 -14.23 -8.84 -3.18
N SER A 88 -13.10 -8.85 -3.87
CA SER A 88 -13.00 -8.50 -5.30
C SER A 88 -13.78 -9.46 -6.20
N TYR A 89 -14.05 -10.70 -5.77
CA TYR A 89 -14.94 -11.61 -6.50
C TYR A 89 -16.42 -11.20 -6.41
N ARG A 90 -16.81 -10.47 -5.37
CA ARG A 90 -18.21 -10.10 -5.11
C ARG A 90 -18.52 -8.64 -5.43
N ILE A 91 -17.55 -7.75 -5.23
CA ILE A 91 -17.69 -6.31 -5.40
C ILE A 91 -16.65 -5.88 -6.42
N HIS A 92 -17.07 -5.09 -7.41
CA HIS A 92 -16.16 -4.58 -8.43
C HIS A 92 -14.98 -3.85 -7.78
N PRO A 93 -13.71 -4.21 -8.08
CA PRO A 93 -12.52 -3.72 -7.36
C PRO A 93 -12.44 -2.20 -7.33
N LEU A 94 -12.76 -1.53 -8.44
CA LEU A 94 -12.83 -0.07 -8.53
C LEU A 94 -13.77 0.59 -7.50
N LYS A 95 -14.89 -0.05 -7.14
CA LYS A 95 -15.79 0.49 -6.10
C LYS A 95 -15.15 0.36 -4.72
N ILE A 96 -14.55 -0.79 -4.42
CA ILE A 96 -13.85 -1.04 -3.16
C ILE A 96 -12.74 0.01 -2.97
N LEU A 97 -11.94 0.22 -4.02
CA LEU A 97 -10.85 1.18 -4.05
C LEU A 97 -11.30 2.62 -3.76
N LYS A 98 -12.43 3.04 -4.35
CA LYS A 98 -12.94 4.41 -4.16
C LYS A 98 -13.33 4.69 -2.70
N TYR A 99 -14.02 3.74 -2.05
CA TYR A 99 -14.40 3.90 -0.64
C TYR A 99 -13.17 3.89 0.28
N LEU A 100 -12.22 2.99 0.03
CA LEU A 100 -11.05 2.83 0.90
C LEU A 100 -10.06 3.98 0.78
N ASN A 101 -9.87 4.56 -0.41
CA ASN A 101 -9.07 5.77 -0.57
C ASN A 101 -9.61 6.96 0.23
N PHE A 102 -10.93 7.13 0.29
CA PHE A 102 -11.54 8.21 1.06
C PHE A 102 -11.31 8.01 2.58
N THR A 103 -11.50 6.78 3.07
CA THR A 103 -11.24 6.45 4.48
C THR A 103 -9.76 6.59 4.83
N PHE A 104 -8.85 6.14 3.96
CA PHE A 104 -7.41 6.27 4.15
C PHE A 104 -6.99 7.73 4.23
N PHE A 105 -7.49 8.59 3.35
CA PHE A 105 -7.16 10.01 3.38
C PHE A 105 -7.57 10.67 4.70
N ALA A 106 -8.77 10.36 5.21
CA ALA A 106 -9.22 10.84 6.51
C ALA A 106 -8.32 10.34 7.65
N PHE A 107 -7.95 9.06 7.62
CA PHE A 107 -7.05 8.47 8.60
C PHE A 107 -5.63 9.07 8.53
N ALA A 108 -5.09 9.29 7.34
CA ALA A 108 -3.75 9.85 7.13
C ALA A 108 -3.59 11.24 7.76
N LEU A 109 -4.64 12.07 7.74
CA LEU A 109 -4.63 13.38 8.40
C LEU A 109 -4.61 13.26 9.94
N ILE A 110 -5.25 12.24 10.49
CA ILE A 110 -5.38 12.03 11.94
C ILE A 110 -4.22 11.19 12.49
N CYS A 111 -3.56 10.40 11.63
CA CYS A 111 -2.53 9.43 11.99
C CYS A 111 -1.35 10.03 12.78
N PRO A 112 -0.74 11.17 12.39
CA PRO A 112 0.35 11.77 13.16
C PRO A 112 -0.05 12.10 14.60
N TYR A 113 -1.29 12.58 14.79
CA TYR A 113 -1.83 12.86 16.11
C TYR A 113 -2.02 11.59 16.95
N LEU A 114 -2.53 10.51 16.34
CA LEU A 114 -2.71 9.22 17.01
C LEU A 114 -1.36 8.61 17.44
N ILE A 115 -0.34 8.66 16.58
CA ILE A 115 1.00 8.17 16.91
C ILE A 115 1.58 8.96 18.09
N PHE A 116 1.45 10.29 18.09
CA PHE A 116 1.96 11.13 19.16
C PHE A 116 1.24 10.92 20.51
N LYS A 117 -0.05 10.55 20.46
CA LYS A 117 -0.86 10.29 21.65
C LYS A 117 -0.84 8.84 22.13
N ALA A 118 -0.22 7.94 21.37
CA ALA A 118 -0.14 6.53 21.75
C ALA A 118 0.56 6.38 23.09
N THR A 119 -0.13 5.79 24.06
CA THR A 119 0.38 5.56 25.43
C THR A 119 0.73 4.11 25.68
N THR A 120 0.35 3.22 24.78
CA THR A 120 0.63 1.79 24.86
C THR A 120 1.21 1.24 23.55
N PRO A 121 2.08 0.21 23.61
CA PRO A 121 2.57 -0.47 22.40
C PRO A 121 1.46 -1.10 21.56
N PHE A 122 0.37 -1.51 22.22
CA PHE A 122 -0.78 -2.10 21.57
C PHE A 122 -1.57 -1.08 20.74
N GLU A 123 -1.76 0.14 21.24
CA GLU A 123 -2.32 1.24 20.44
C GLU A 123 -1.47 1.48 19.18
N LEU A 124 -0.15 1.47 19.32
CA LEU A 124 0.76 1.62 18.19
C LEU A 124 0.66 0.45 17.21
N LEU A 125 0.50 -0.79 17.69
CA LEU A 125 0.24 -1.96 16.84
C LEU A 125 -1.03 -1.78 16.00
N LEU A 126 -2.13 -1.33 16.60
CA LEU A 126 -3.38 -1.08 15.88
C LEU A 126 -3.20 0.00 14.81
N ILE A 127 -2.43 1.05 15.11
CA ILE A 127 -2.09 2.10 14.14
C ILE A 127 -1.26 1.52 12.99
N GLN A 128 -0.21 0.75 13.28
CA GLN A 128 0.63 0.09 12.26
C GLN A 128 -0.19 -0.82 11.33
N ILE A 129 -1.05 -1.67 11.90
CA ILE A 129 -1.95 -2.55 11.15
C ILE A 129 -2.88 -1.73 10.24
N THR A 130 -3.42 -0.64 10.76
CA THR A 130 -4.33 0.24 10.00
C THR A 130 -3.61 0.87 8.81
N ILE A 131 -2.40 1.42 9.01
CA ILE A 131 -1.58 2.03 7.94
C ILE A 131 -1.33 1.02 6.81
N ILE A 132 -0.88 -0.19 7.15
CA ILE A 132 -0.51 -1.21 6.15
C ILE A 132 -1.74 -1.81 5.46
N SER A 133 -2.83 -2.03 6.19
CA SER A 133 -4.05 -2.63 5.61
C SER A 133 -4.72 -1.72 4.57
N PHE A 134 -4.62 -0.39 4.71
CA PHE A 134 -5.15 0.54 3.72
C PHE A 134 -4.29 0.67 2.46
N LEU A 135 -2.98 0.38 2.55
CA LEU A 135 -2.02 0.54 1.46
C LEU A 135 -2.18 -0.53 0.37
N ILE A 136 -2.53 -1.76 0.75
CA ILE A 136 -2.73 -2.92 -0.14
C ILE A 136 -3.70 -2.65 -1.30
N LEU A 137 -4.55 -1.63 -1.17
CA LEU A 137 -5.59 -1.33 -2.15
C LEU A 137 -5.15 -0.38 -3.26
N VAL A 138 -4.07 0.38 -3.03
CA VAL A 138 -3.62 1.43 -3.94
C VAL A 138 -2.73 0.88 -5.06
N VAL A 139 -2.24 -0.36 -4.92
CA VAL A 139 -1.46 -1.13 -5.89
C VAL A 139 -2.38 -2.03 -6.71
#